data_AF-A0A9D0BVU1-F1
#
_entry.id   AF-A0A9D0BVU1-F1
#
_cell.length_a   1.000
_cell.length_b   1.000
_cell.length_c   1.000
_cell.angle_alpha   90.00
_cell.angle_beta   90.00
_cell.angle_gamma   90.00
#
_symmetry.space_group_name_H-M   'P 1'
#
loop_
_entity.id
_entity.type
_entity.pdbx_description
1 polymer ?
#
loop_
_entity_poly.entity_id
_entity_poly.type
_entity_poly.pdbx_seq_one_letter_code
_entity_poly.pdbx_strand_id
1 'polypeptide(L)'
;KKIDMQEVNIEDQILSLLALQQPVAIDLRFLVGALKMNNDLERIGDHAVNIAKTLIKLAGRPYLKPLEDIPQMGKIARTMLHDAVHAFINRNSDLARDVCVRDDVVDRLYYKVVNHVIHVLQNEKERVEDGIDLISVARDLERVADLATNLGEDVVFMKEARIIRHGL
;
A
#
# COMPACT_ATOMS: atom_id res chain seq x y z
N LYS A 1 -8.76 -13.59 4.31
CA LYS A 1 -9.75 -14.66 3.96
C LYS A 1 -10.73 -14.25 2.87
N LYS A 2 -11.58 -13.23 3.04
CA LYS A 2 -12.50 -12.82 1.95
C LYS A 2 -11.74 -12.28 0.74
N ILE A 3 -10.76 -11.41 0.99
CA ILE A 3 -9.91 -10.81 -0.05
C ILE A 3 -9.14 -11.90 -0.80
N ASP A 4 -8.52 -12.85 -0.08
CA ASP A 4 -7.75 -13.97 -0.65
C ASP A 4 -8.61 -14.82 -1.59
N MET A 5 -9.88 -15.08 -1.25
CA MET A 5 -10.79 -15.80 -2.16
C MET A 5 -11.17 -14.97 -3.39
N GLN A 6 -11.29 -13.64 -3.25
CA GLN A 6 -11.57 -12.76 -4.37
C GLN A 6 -10.37 -12.64 -5.30
N GLU A 7 -9.16 -12.64 -4.75
CA GLU A 7 -7.91 -12.62 -5.49
C GLU A 7 -7.83 -13.83 -6.44
N VAL A 8 -7.99 -15.04 -5.92
CA VAL A 8 -8.00 -16.28 -6.72
C VAL A 8 -9.10 -16.27 -7.79
N ASN A 9 -10.29 -15.78 -7.42
CA ASN A 9 -11.43 -15.75 -8.35
C ASN A 9 -11.17 -14.79 -9.52
N ILE A 10 -10.63 -13.60 -9.25
CA ILE A 10 -10.32 -12.61 -10.28
C ILE A 10 -9.17 -13.10 -11.17
N GLU A 11 -8.16 -13.74 -10.59
CA GLU A 11 -7.06 -14.35 -11.35
C GLU A 11 -7.57 -15.42 -12.33
N ASP A 12 -8.44 -16.34 -11.89
CA ASP A 12 -9.04 -17.37 -12.74
C ASP A 12 -9.85 -16.78 -13.92
N GLN A 13 -10.61 -15.71 -13.66
CA GLN A 13 -11.34 -15.00 -14.71
C GLN A 13 -10.39 -14.36 -15.73
N ILE A 14 -9.31 -13.72 -15.27
CA ILE A 14 -8.32 -13.09 -16.14
C ILE A 14 -7.62 -14.16 -17.01
N LEU A 15 -7.18 -15.26 -16.41
CA LEU A 15 -6.54 -16.37 -17.14
C LEU A 15 -7.48 -16.98 -18.18
N SER A 16 -8.75 -17.16 -17.83
CA SER A 16 -9.79 -17.63 -18.75
C SER A 16 -9.97 -16.68 -19.94
N LEU A 17 -10.01 -15.37 -19.70
CA LEU A 17 -10.11 -14.37 -20.77
C LEU A 17 -8.88 -14.38 -21.68
N LEU A 18 -7.68 -14.48 -21.10
CA LEU A 18 -6.43 -14.57 -21.87
C LEU A 18 -6.42 -15.82 -22.78
N ALA A 19 -6.80 -16.97 -22.24
CA ALA A 19 -6.79 -18.24 -22.96
C ALA A 19 -7.86 -18.33 -24.05
N LEU A 20 -9.07 -17.87 -23.75
CA LEU A 20 -10.24 -18.07 -24.62
C LEU A 20 -10.43 -16.96 -25.64
N GLN A 21 -10.03 -15.73 -25.32
CA GLN A 21 -10.34 -14.55 -26.15
C GLN A 21 -9.12 -13.99 -26.89
N GLN A 22 -7.90 -14.41 -26.52
CA GLN A 22 -6.64 -13.96 -27.14
C GLN A 22 -6.57 -12.41 -27.31
N PRO A 23 -6.82 -11.64 -26.23
CA PRO A 23 -6.89 -10.19 -26.31
C PRO A 23 -5.54 -9.59 -26.69
N VAL A 24 -5.57 -8.46 -27.40
CA VAL A 24 -4.37 -7.78 -27.91
C VAL A 24 -4.30 -6.33 -27.47
N ALA A 25 -3.11 -5.74 -27.60
CA ALA A 25 -2.86 -4.31 -27.38
C ALA A 25 -3.46 -3.78 -26.06
N ILE A 26 -4.54 -2.99 -26.14
CA ILE A 26 -5.14 -2.31 -24.99
C ILE A 26 -5.77 -3.31 -24.02
N ASP A 27 -6.46 -4.32 -24.53
CA ASP A 27 -7.17 -5.31 -23.70
C ASP A 27 -6.18 -6.24 -22.98
N LEU A 28 -5.10 -6.61 -23.67
CA LEU A 28 -4.00 -7.36 -23.04
C LEU A 28 -3.37 -6.55 -21.90
N ARG A 29 -3.05 -5.28 -22.13
CA ARG A 29 -2.48 -4.41 -21.08
C ARG A 29 -3.44 -4.22 -19.91
N PHE A 30 -4.73 -4.09 -20.19
CA PHE A 30 -5.75 -4.00 -19.14
C PHE A 30 -5.77 -5.26 -18.27
N LEU A 31 -5.81 -6.46 -18.88
CA LEU A 31 -5.82 -7.71 -18.13
C LEU A 31 -4.53 -7.96 -17.33
N VAL A 32 -3.37 -7.63 -17.92
CA VAL A 32 -2.09 -7.71 -17.20
C VAL A 32 -2.03 -6.72 -16.04
N GLY A 33 -2.51 -5.49 -16.23
CA GLY A 33 -2.60 -4.50 -15.16
C GLY A 33 -3.58 -4.93 -14.06
N ALA A 34 -4.73 -5.48 -14.43
CA ALA A 34 -5.72 -6.02 -13.49
C ALA A 34 -5.14 -7.16 -12.64
N LEU A 35 -4.37 -8.07 -13.26
CA LEU A 35 -3.75 -9.20 -12.57
C LEU A 35 -2.75 -8.72 -11.51
N LYS A 36 -1.88 -7.78 -11.87
CA LYS A 36 -0.89 -7.23 -10.94
C LYS A 36 -1.56 -6.46 -9.80
N MET A 37 -2.54 -5.63 -10.13
CA MET A 37 -3.32 -4.89 -9.16
C MET A 37 -4.09 -5.79 -8.18
N ASN A 38 -4.63 -6.92 -8.67
CA ASN A 38 -5.30 -7.91 -7.84
C ASN A 38 -4.37 -8.46 -6.74
N ASN A 39 -3.13 -8.81 -7.11
CA ASN A 39 -2.12 -9.28 -6.16
C ASN A 39 -1.73 -8.20 -5.15
N ASP A 40 -1.46 -6.98 -5.60
CA ASP A 40 -1.06 -5.88 -4.70
C ASP A 40 -2.20 -5.49 -3.72
N LEU A 41 -3.46 -5.56 -4.15
CA LEU A 41 -4.61 -5.33 -3.27
C LEU A 41 -4.76 -6.40 -2.17
N GLU A 42 -4.44 -7.65 -2.47
CA GLU A 42 -4.41 -8.73 -1.48
C GLU A 42 -3.33 -8.47 -0.43
N ARG A 43 -2.12 -8.12 -0.87
CA ARG A 43 -0.99 -7.78 0.01
C ARG A 43 -1.26 -6.58 0.90
N ILE A 44 -1.96 -5.57 0.40
CA ILE A 44 -2.45 -4.45 1.21
C ILE A 44 -3.42 -4.94 2.31
N GLY A 45 -4.29 -5.89 1.97
CA GLY A 45 -5.17 -6.56 2.93
C GLY A 45 -4.39 -7.24 4.06
N ASP A 46 -3.30 -7.92 3.73
CA ASP A 46 -2.41 -8.55 4.70
C ASP A 46 -1.73 -7.54 5.64
N HIS A 47 -1.21 -6.43 5.10
CA HIS A 47 -0.67 -5.34 5.92
C HIS A 47 -1.73 -4.74 6.86
N ALA A 48 -2.98 -4.60 6.39
CA ALA A 48 -4.08 -4.14 7.24
C ALA A 48 -4.36 -5.12 8.40
N VAL A 49 -4.26 -6.44 8.16
CA VAL A 49 -4.39 -7.46 9.20
C VAL A 49 -3.23 -7.37 10.20
N ASN A 50 -2.01 -7.14 9.75
CA ASN A 50 -0.85 -6.97 10.63
C ASN A 50 -1.00 -5.76 11.54
N ILE A 51 -1.40 -4.62 10.98
CA ILE A 51 -1.71 -3.40 11.76
C ILE A 51 -2.77 -3.70 12.82
N ALA A 52 -3.88 -4.34 12.44
CA ALA A 52 -4.95 -4.66 13.39
C ALA A 52 -4.48 -5.56 14.53
N LYS A 53 -3.68 -6.60 14.23
CA LYS A 53 -3.10 -7.50 15.24
C LYS A 53 -2.19 -6.73 16.22
N THR A 54 -1.36 -5.83 15.71
CA THR A 54 -0.46 -5.02 16.54
C THR A 54 -1.23 -4.03 17.41
N LEU A 55 -2.28 -3.39 16.87
CA LEU A 55 -3.16 -2.52 17.66
C LEU A 55 -3.85 -3.26 18.81
N ILE A 56 -4.26 -4.51 18.61
CA ILE A 56 -4.84 -5.34 19.68
C ILE A 56 -3.81 -5.61 20.79
N LYS A 57 -2.54 -5.84 20.45
CA LYS A 57 -1.46 -6.05 21.45
C LYS A 57 -1.18 -4.79 22.27
N LEU A 58 -1.22 -3.63 21.62
CA LEU A 58 -0.98 -2.32 22.23
C LEU A 58 -2.19 -1.78 23.01
N ALA A 59 -3.38 -2.37 22.83
CA ALA A 59 -4.60 -1.90 23.44
C ALA A 59 -4.52 -1.90 24.97
N GLY A 60 -4.98 -0.80 25.59
CA GLY A 60 -4.98 -0.64 27.05
C GLY A 60 -3.63 -0.24 27.65
N ARG A 61 -2.56 -0.12 26.85
CA ARG A 61 -1.26 0.41 27.29
C ARG A 61 -1.19 1.93 27.09
N PRO A 62 -0.49 2.68 27.97
CA PRO A 62 -0.18 4.08 27.70
C PRO A 62 0.62 4.21 26.42
N TYR A 63 0.36 5.23 25.61
CA TYR A 63 1.16 5.43 24.40
C TYR A 63 2.62 5.75 24.75
N LEU A 64 3.55 5.24 23.94
CA LEU A 64 4.98 5.57 24.05
C LEU A 64 5.24 7.04 23.76
N LYS A 65 4.43 7.64 22.88
CA LYS A 65 4.47 9.05 22.51
C LYS A 65 3.09 9.51 22.01
N PRO A 66 2.85 10.82 21.90
CA PRO A 66 1.72 11.33 21.11
C PRO A 66 1.73 10.76 19.68
N LEU A 67 0.61 10.18 19.27
CA LEU A 67 0.44 9.53 17.97
C LEU A 67 -0.05 10.55 16.93
N GLU A 68 0.82 11.45 16.48
CA GLU A 68 0.47 12.41 15.43
C GLU A 68 0.86 11.89 14.03
N ASP A 69 2.09 11.38 13.91
CA ASP A 69 2.66 10.97 12.63
C ASP A 69 2.00 9.70 12.06
N ILE A 70 1.73 8.69 12.90
CA ILE A 70 1.16 7.41 12.47
C ILE A 70 -0.27 7.58 11.91
N PRO A 71 -1.20 8.29 12.57
CA PRO A 71 -2.50 8.57 11.99
C PRO A 71 -2.43 9.37 10.69
N GLN A 72 -1.46 10.29 10.57
CA GLN A 72 -1.22 11.02 9.33
C GLN A 72 -0.76 10.09 8.20
N MET A 73 0.18 9.18 8.45
CA MET A 73 0.59 8.15 7.50
C MET A 73 -0.63 7.32 7.04
N GLY A 74 -1.45 6.87 8.00
CA GLY A 74 -2.65 6.10 7.69
C GLY A 74 -3.66 6.85 6.81
N LYS A 75 -3.82 8.16 7.02
CA LYS A 75 -4.68 8.99 6.17
C LYS A 75 -4.13 9.11 4.74
N ILE A 76 -2.82 9.32 4.60
CA ILE A 76 -2.17 9.48 3.29
C ILE A 76 -2.19 8.15 2.52
N ALA A 77 -1.72 7.06 3.13
CA ALA A 77 -1.69 5.74 2.52
C ALA A 77 -3.08 5.26 2.06
N ARG A 78 -4.12 5.49 2.89
CA ARG A 78 -5.51 5.19 2.49
C ARG A 78 -5.97 6.02 1.29
N THR A 79 -5.57 7.28 1.21
CA THR A 79 -5.93 8.17 0.10
C THR A 79 -5.17 7.78 -1.16
N MET A 80 -3.89 7.43 -1.06
CA MET A 80 -3.09 6.90 -2.17
C MET A 80 -3.71 5.63 -2.75
N LEU A 81 -4.08 4.67 -1.90
CA LEU A 81 -4.76 3.44 -2.33
C LEU A 81 -6.09 3.73 -3.04
N HIS A 82 -6.93 4.56 -2.43
CA HIS A 82 -8.21 4.96 -3.00
C HIS A 82 -8.01 5.57 -4.40
N ASP A 83 -7.09 6.52 -4.52
CA ASP A 83 -6.85 7.24 -5.75
C ASP A 83 -6.18 6.35 -6.82
N ALA A 84 -5.33 5.40 -6.44
CA ALA A 84 -4.77 4.41 -7.35
C ALA A 84 -5.86 3.51 -7.95
N VAL A 85 -6.80 3.04 -7.12
CA VAL A 85 -7.95 2.26 -7.58
C VAL A 85 -8.84 3.10 -8.50
N HIS A 86 -9.11 4.35 -8.12
CA HIS A 86 -9.88 5.27 -8.96
C HIS A 86 -9.18 5.58 -10.28
N ALA A 87 -7.86 5.74 -10.27
CA ALA A 87 -7.05 5.95 -11.46
C ALA A 87 -7.14 4.75 -12.40
N PHE A 88 -7.12 3.53 -11.87
CA PHE A 88 -7.28 2.31 -12.64
C PHE A 88 -8.65 2.22 -13.31
N ILE A 89 -9.73 2.39 -12.54
CA ILE A 89 -11.11 2.31 -13.04
C ILE A 89 -11.35 3.34 -14.16
N ASN A 90 -10.85 4.57 -13.97
CA ASN A 90 -11.05 5.67 -14.93
C ASN A 90 -9.96 5.76 -16.00
N ARG A 91 -8.97 4.86 -15.98
CA ARG A 91 -7.79 4.88 -16.86
C ARG A 91 -7.09 6.25 -16.87
N ASN A 92 -6.97 6.87 -15.69
CA ASN A 92 -6.44 8.21 -15.48
C ASN A 92 -4.96 8.14 -15.06
N SER A 93 -4.04 8.35 -16.02
CA SER A 93 -2.61 8.28 -15.75
C SER A 93 -2.06 9.50 -15.00
N ASP A 94 -2.74 10.65 -15.03
CA ASP A 94 -2.32 11.83 -14.27
C ASP A 94 -2.55 11.65 -12.78
N LEU A 95 -3.73 11.13 -12.40
CA LEU A 95 -4.02 10.77 -11.00
C LEU A 95 -3.07 9.67 -10.52
N ALA A 96 -2.72 8.71 -11.38
CA ALA A 96 -1.80 7.65 -11.04
C ALA A 96 -0.38 8.15 -10.75
N ARG A 97 0.11 9.16 -11.50
CA ARG A 97 1.40 9.81 -11.21
C ARG A 97 1.37 10.60 -9.91
N ASP A 98 0.27 11.30 -9.64
CA ASP A 98 0.08 12.02 -8.38
C ASP A 98 0.11 11.07 -7.17
N VAL A 99 -0.43 9.85 -7.30
CA VAL A 99 -0.25 8.81 -6.27
C VAL A 99 1.22 8.52 -6.02
N CYS A 100 2.00 8.28 -7.08
CA CYS A 100 3.43 7.94 -6.96
C CYS A 100 4.24 9.03 -6.24
N VAL A 101 3.96 10.31 -6.51
CA VAL A 101 4.66 11.45 -5.89
C VAL A 101 4.35 11.59 -4.38
N ARG A 102 3.19 11.09 -3.93
CA ARG A 102 2.79 11.20 -2.51
C ARG A 102 3.54 10.23 -1.59
N ASP A 103 4.16 9.21 -2.15
CA ASP A 103 4.90 8.17 -1.41
C ASP A 103 6.06 8.75 -0.59
N ASP A 104 6.79 9.70 -1.19
CA ASP A 104 7.83 10.51 -0.56
C ASP A 104 7.39 11.14 0.78
N VAL A 105 6.10 11.49 0.90
CA VAL A 105 5.55 12.06 2.14
C VAL A 105 5.43 10.97 3.22
N VAL A 106 4.98 9.78 2.84
CA VAL A 106 4.85 8.64 3.75
C VAL A 106 6.22 8.17 4.22
N ASP A 107 7.20 8.08 3.31
CA ASP A 107 8.60 7.76 3.63
C ASP A 107 9.17 8.70 4.69
N ARG A 108 9.05 10.02 4.47
CA ARG A 108 9.54 11.01 5.44
C ARG A 108 8.87 10.86 6.80
N LEU A 109 7.57 10.57 6.83
CA LEU A 109 6.84 10.34 8.08
C LEU A 109 7.30 9.05 8.76
N TYR A 110 7.54 7.98 8.01
CA TYR A 110 8.08 6.73 8.53
C TYR A 110 9.43 6.95 9.22
N TYR A 111 10.38 7.62 8.55
CA TYR A 111 11.69 7.94 9.15
C TYR A 111 11.55 8.81 10.41
N LYS A 112 10.63 9.78 10.40
CA LYS A 112 10.33 10.60 11.58
C LYS A 112 9.80 9.76 12.75
N VAL A 113 8.90 8.80 12.49
CA VAL A 113 8.39 7.87 13.52
C VAL A 113 9.52 7.05 14.11
N VAL A 114 10.35 6.42 13.27
CA VAL A 114 11.46 5.57 13.71
C VAL A 114 12.43 6.35 14.60
N ASN A 115 12.85 7.54 14.17
CA ASN A 115 13.78 8.37 14.94
C ASN A 115 13.19 8.81 16.29
N HIS A 116 11.91 9.18 16.33
CA HIS A 116 11.24 9.53 17.57
C HIS A 116 11.12 8.34 18.53
N VAL A 117 10.76 7.15 18.03
CA VAL A 117 10.69 5.95 18.87
C VAL A 117 12.07 5.62 19.44
N ILE A 118 13.12 5.64 18.61
CA ILE A 118 14.50 5.40 19.08
C ILE A 118 14.90 6.39 20.17
N HIS A 119 14.56 7.67 20.02
CA HIS A 119 14.88 8.69 21.01
C HIS A 119 14.17 8.46 22.35
N VAL A 120 12.89 8.06 22.34
CA VAL A 120 12.15 7.73 23.57
C VAL A 120 12.77 6.50 24.26
N LEU A 121 13.11 5.46 23.50
CA LEU A 121 13.69 4.22 24.02
C LEU A 121 15.10 4.39 24.63
N GLN A 122 15.78 5.50 24.36
CA GLN A 122 17.04 5.83 25.06
C GLN A 122 16.81 6.04 26.57
N ASN A 123 15.62 6.51 26.95
CA ASN A 123 15.25 6.83 28.33
C ASN A 123 14.28 5.78 28.95
N GLU A 124 13.39 5.17 28.16
CA GLU A 124 12.39 4.19 28.60
C GLU A 124 12.71 2.77 28.07
N LYS A 125 13.83 2.18 28.52
CA LYS A 125 14.36 0.91 27.99
C LYS A 125 13.46 -0.29 28.26
N GLU A 126 12.62 -0.23 29.28
CA GLU A 126 11.63 -1.25 29.63
C GLU A 126 10.48 -1.34 28.61
N ARG A 127 10.35 -0.34 27.72
CA ARG A 127 9.27 -0.24 26.73
C ARG A 127 9.68 -0.59 25.30
N VAL A 128 10.81 -1.29 25.14
CA VAL A 128 11.34 -1.68 23.83
C VAL A 128 10.31 -2.44 22.99
N GLU A 129 9.51 -3.31 23.60
CA GLU A 129 8.44 -4.04 22.89
C GLU A 129 7.39 -3.10 22.30
N ASP A 130 6.90 -2.11 23.07
CA ASP A 130 5.93 -1.12 22.59
C ASP A 130 6.52 -0.30 21.41
N GLY A 131 7.81 0.03 21.48
CA GLY A 131 8.51 0.74 20.41
C GLY A 131 8.65 -0.08 19.13
N ILE A 132 8.97 -1.37 19.24
CA ILE A 132 9.03 -2.30 18.11
C ILE A 132 7.65 -2.40 17.45
N ASP A 133 6.59 -2.57 18.24
CA ASP A 133 5.22 -2.65 17.74
C ASP A 133 4.80 -1.37 17.00
N LEU A 134 5.13 -0.18 17.52
CA LEU A 134 4.86 1.09 16.85
C LEU A 134 5.62 1.25 15.53
N ILE A 135 6.90 0.86 15.49
CA ILE A 135 7.69 0.86 14.25
C ILE A 135 7.11 -0.14 13.24
N SER A 136 6.62 -1.29 13.70
CA SER A 136 5.96 -2.28 12.84
C SER A 136 4.71 -1.69 12.19
N VAL A 137 3.85 -1.00 12.95
CA VAL A 137 2.65 -0.34 12.39
C VAL A 137 3.03 0.73 11.37
N ALA A 138 4.05 1.55 11.66
CA ALA A 138 4.52 2.57 10.73
C ALA A 138 5.08 1.95 9.44
N ARG A 139 5.80 0.83 9.55
CA ARG A 139 6.30 0.07 8.40
C ARG A 139 5.16 -0.52 7.57
N ASP A 140 4.17 -1.14 8.19
CA ASP A 140 3.02 -1.68 7.45
C ASP A 140 2.26 -0.57 6.69
N LEU A 141 2.19 0.64 7.24
CA LEU A 141 1.62 1.81 6.55
C LEU A 141 2.46 2.30 5.37
N GLU A 142 3.79 2.30 5.50
CA GLU A 142 4.71 2.56 4.38
C GLU A 142 4.54 1.51 3.28
N ARG A 143 4.43 0.23 3.64
CA ARG A 143 4.15 -0.83 2.65
C ARG A 143 2.82 -0.68 1.92
N VAL A 144 1.79 -0.18 2.57
CA VAL A 144 0.52 0.14 1.89
C VAL A 144 0.71 1.29 0.90
N ALA A 145 1.56 2.28 1.21
CA ALA A 145 1.88 3.38 0.31
C ALA A 145 2.72 2.91 -0.89
N ASP A 146 3.77 2.12 -0.67
CA ASP A 146 4.57 1.46 -1.72
C ASP A 146 3.68 0.69 -2.71
N LEU A 147 2.76 -0.13 -2.17
CA LEU A 147 1.86 -0.93 -2.99
C LEU A 147 0.89 -0.03 -3.78
N ALA A 148 0.41 1.07 -3.19
CA ALA A 148 -0.39 2.05 -3.92
C ALA A 148 0.41 2.76 -5.04
N THR A 149 1.72 3.00 -4.84
CA THR A 149 2.62 3.48 -5.89
C THR A 149 2.71 2.46 -7.04
N ASN A 150 2.91 1.18 -6.75
CA ASN A 150 2.92 0.12 -7.77
C ASN A 150 1.61 0.10 -8.59
N LEU A 151 0.46 0.25 -7.92
CA LEU A 151 -0.83 0.36 -8.60
C LEU A 151 -0.86 1.58 -9.55
N GLY A 152 -0.36 2.73 -9.10
CA GLY A 152 -0.24 3.93 -9.93
C GLY A 152 0.65 3.70 -11.16
N GLU A 153 1.83 3.12 -10.99
CA GLU A 153 2.73 2.78 -12.09
C GLU A 153 2.06 1.85 -13.13
N ASP A 154 1.26 0.89 -12.66
CA ASP A 154 0.54 -0.05 -13.51
C ASP A 154 -0.59 0.61 -14.30
N VAL A 155 -1.25 1.61 -13.74
CA VAL A 155 -2.22 2.43 -14.48
C VAL A 155 -1.55 3.22 -15.60
N VAL A 156 -0.37 3.80 -15.34
CA VAL A 156 0.40 4.52 -16.37
C VAL A 156 0.82 3.57 -17.48
N PHE A 157 1.34 2.38 -17.14
CA PHE A 157 1.67 1.37 -18.13
C PHE A 157 0.45 0.93 -18.94
N MET A 158 -0.67 0.65 -18.28
CA MET A 158 -1.92 0.24 -18.93
C MET A 158 -2.36 1.28 -19.97
N LYS A 159 -2.37 2.56 -19.59
CA LYS A 159 -2.86 3.66 -20.43
C LYS A 159 -1.89 4.04 -21.54
N GLU A 160 -0.60 4.14 -21.24
CA GLU A 160 0.39 4.77 -22.11
C GLU A 160 1.41 3.79 -22.70
N ALA A 161 1.37 2.51 -22.31
CA ALA A 161 2.36 1.50 -22.67
C ALA A 161 3.80 1.88 -22.26
N ARG A 162 3.94 2.71 -21.23
CA ARG A 162 5.23 3.17 -20.68
C ARG A 162 5.40 2.69 -19.25
N ILE A 163 6.54 2.07 -18.97
CA ILE A 163 6.96 1.72 -17.61
C ILE A 163 7.66 2.94 -17.02
N ILE A 164 7.19 3.42 -15.87
CA ILE A 164 7.73 4.61 -15.18
C ILE A 164 8.40 4.29 -13.83
N ARG A 165 8.64 3.00 -13.57
CA ARG A 165 9.29 2.50 -12.35
C ARG A 165 10.55 3.27 -12.00
N HIS A 166 10.66 3.69 -10.74
CA HIS A 166 11.84 4.36 -10.20
C HIS A 166 12.28 5.63 -10.98
N GLY A 167 11.36 6.26 -11.72
CA GLY A 167 11.66 7.33 -12.68
C GLY A 167 10.87 8.62 -12.49
N LEU A 168 10.25 8.81 -11.31
CA LEU A 168 9.59 10.05 -10.91
C LEU A 168 10.37 10.73 -9.78
#